data_AF-A0A8J9ZT76-F1
#
_entry.id   AF-A0A8J9ZT76-F1
#
_cell.length_a   1.000
_cell.length_b   1.000
_cell.length_c   1.000
_cell.angle_alpha   90.00
_cell.angle_beta   90.00
_cell.angle_gamma   90.00
#
_symmetry.space_group_name_H-M   'P 1'
#
loop_
_entity.id
_entity.type
_entity.pdbx_description
1 polymer ?
#
loop_
_entity_poly.entity_id
_entity_poly.type
_entity_poly.pdbx_seq_one_letter_code
_entity_poly.pdbx_strand_id
1 'polypeptide(L)'
;MIYVLCVSVSGIPESKLVEAHGTFATASCVRCNARYSGKHIKAAIMKGETPKCTNSKWCKGKIKPDIVFFGEDLPRRFYYYLKDFPLCDLVLVMGTSLEVEPFASIVNSSRGYVPRVLFNRDPVGPFGRVPLRDTDCAELGDLVQGIQRFTRILGWKQAMEDLIEKAEKELDEKLKNDTLFNGVVESDSDSSSGSRSPANGAPPRRQFHTFTRRPIITRGRQNGHVSSSSSSSSNRTNYRSKKEESSEESSEESDSSEGESSDSSN
;
A
#
# COMPACT_ATOMS: atom_id res chain seq x y z
N MET A 1 0.42 7.48 12.85
CA MET A 1 -0.38 6.43 12.17
C MET A 1 0.52 5.67 11.22
N ILE A 2 0.23 4.40 10.93
CA ILE A 2 1.01 3.62 9.95
C ILE A 2 0.09 3.25 8.78
N TYR A 3 0.42 3.78 7.60
CA TYR A 3 -0.24 3.45 6.34
C TYR A 3 0.57 2.38 5.64
N VAL A 4 -0.01 1.19 5.47
CA VAL A 4 0.66 0.08 4.79
C VAL A 4 -0.16 -0.34 3.59
N LEU A 5 0.52 -0.84 2.56
CA LEU A 5 -0.16 -1.49 1.45
C LEU A 5 -0.73 -2.85 1.88
N CYS A 6 -0.02 -3.62 2.70
CA CYS A 6 -0.47 -4.89 3.27
C CYS A 6 0.55 -5.42 4.27
N VAL A 7 0.29 -5.38 5.59
CA VAL A 7 0.86 -6.27 6.64
C VAL A 7 0.14 -6.01 7.97
N SER A 8 -0.41 -7.06 8.60
CA SER A 8 -0.97 -7.04 9.97
C SER A 8 -0.21 -7.92 10.97
N VAL A 9 0.83 -8.66 10.51
CA VAL A 9 1.50 -9.72 11.30
C VAL A 9 2.54 -9.18 12.28
N SER A 10 2.98 -7.93 12.14
CA SER A 10 4.05 -7.32 12.96
C SER A 10 3.61 -6.85 14.35
N GLY A 11 2.38 -7.17 14.78
CA GLY A 11 1.87 -6.78 16.10
C GLY A 11 1.43 -5.32 16.22
N ILE A 12 1.31 -4.60 15.11
CA ILE A 12 0.75 -3.24 15.10
C ILE A 12 -0.76 -3.33 15.40
N PRO A 13 -1.26 -2.63 16.43
CA PRO A 13 -2.70 -2.67 16.74
C PRO A 13 -3.49 -2.05 15.59
N GLU A 14 -4.68 -2.59 15.30
CA GLU A 14 -5.57 -2.13 14.23
C GLU A 14 -5.87 -0.62 14.32
N SER A 15 -5.96 -0.10 15.55
CA SER A 15 -6.17 1.32 15.83
C SER A 15 -5.03 2.23 15.35
N LYS A 16 -3.83 1.68 15.08
CA LYS A 16 -2.65 2.38 14.56
C LYS A 16 -2.32 2.02 13.11
N LEU A 17 -3.10 1.11 12.50
CA LEU A 17 -2.88 0.59 11.15
C LEU A 17 -3.96 1.06 10.19
N VAL A 18 -3.54 1.41 8.98
CA VAL A 18 -4.40 1.65 7.83
C VAL A 18 -3.93 0.77 6.69
N GLU A 19 -4.66 -0.30 6.42
CA GLU A 19 -4.44 -1.21 5.28
C GLU A 19 -5.05 -0.59 4.03
N ALA A 20 -4.28 0.24 3.32
CA ALA A 20 -4.80 1.06 2.23
C ALA A 20 -5.37 0.20 1.10
N HIS A 21 -4.74 -0.93 0.75
CA HIS A 21 -5.21 -1.83 -0.30
C HIS A 21 -6.04 -3.00 0.25
N GLY A 22 -6.62 -2.81 1.43
CA GLY A 22 -7.46 -3.80 2.07
C GLY A 22 -6.66 -4.97 2.66
N THR A 23 -7.34 -6.07 2.93
CA THR A 23 -6.82 -7.15 3.77
C THR A 23 -7.28 -8.52 3.31
N PHE A 24 -6.45 -9.53 3.59
CA PHE A 24 -6.84 -10.94 3.49
C PHE A 24 -7.50 -11.46 4.77
N ALA A 25 -7.57 -10.65 5.84
CA ALA A 25 -8.16 -11.06 7.11
C ALA A 25 -9.68 -11.31 7.01
N THR A 26 -10.35 -10.60 6.09
CA THR A 26 -11.79 -10.67 5.84
C THR A 26 -12.08 -10.78 4.34
N ALA A 27 -13.31 -11.14 4.02
CA ALA A 27 -13.79 -11.29 2.66
C ALA A 27 -15.29 -11.00 2.57
N SER A 28 -15.76 -10.58 1.41
CA SER A 28 -17.16 -10.21 1.18
C SER A 28 -17.72 -10.86 -0.08
N CYS A 29 -18.99 -11.27 -0.04
CA CYS A 29 -19.69 -11.70 -1.24
C CYS A 29 -19.94 -10.50 -2.15
N VAL A 30 -19.48 -10.58 -3.40
CA VAL A 30 -19.61 -9.48 -4.39
C VAL A 30 -21.05 -9.16 -4.81
N ARG A 31 -22.03 -10.00 -4.42
CA ARG A 31 -23.44 -9.83 -4.77
C ARG A 31 -24.31 -9.37 -3.61
N CYS A 32 -24.11 -9.93 -2.41
CA CYS A 32 -24.97 -9.64 -1.25
C CYS A 32 -24.23 -8.98 -0.09
N ASN A 33 -22.94 -8.69 -0.25
CA ASN A 33 -22.07 -8.07 0.76
C ASN A 33 -21.99 -8.81 2.10
N ALA A 34 -22.44 -10.07 2.16
CA ALA A 34 -22.24 -10.93 3.31
C ALA A 34 -20.73 -11.07 3.59
N ARG A 35 -20.35 -10.86 4.85
CA ARG A 35 -18.95 -10.91 5.30
C ARG A 35 -18.57 -12.31 5.76
N TYR A 36 -17.33 -12.65 5.48
CA TYR A 36 -16.68 -13.91 5.81
C TYR A 36 -15.31 -13.62 6.40
N SER A 37 -14.81 -14.50 7.27
CA SER A 37 -13.41 -14.44 7.67
C SER A 37 -12.52 -14.93 6.53
N GLY A 38 -11.31 -14.39 6.42
CA GLY A 38 -10.31 -14.87 5.44
C GLY A 38 -9.99 -16.36 5.64
N LYS A 39 -10.01 -16.83 6.90
CA LYS A 39 -9.87 -18.25 7.25
C LYS A 39 -10.94 -19.12 6.60
N HIS A 40 -12.18 -18.64 6.49
CA HIS A 40 -13.29 -19.38 5.88
C HIS A 40 -13.03 -19.70 4.41
N ILE A 41 -12.48 -18.75 3.65
CA ILE A 41 -12.21 -18.92 2.22
C ILE A 41 -10.81 -19.46 1.91
N LYS A 42 -9.91 -19.51 2.91
CA LYS A 42 -8.51 -19.91 2.75
C LYS A 42 -8.39 -21.31 2.13
N ALA A 43 -9.14 -22.29 2.62
CA ALA A 43 -9.06 -23.67 2.12
C ALA A 43 -9.44 -23.77 0.64
N ALA A 44 -10.51 -23.09 0.22
CA ALA A 44 -10.93 -23.05 -1.18
C ALA A 44 -9.84 -22.40 -2.06
N ILE A 45 -9.30 -21.26 -1.64
CA ILE A 45 -8.23 -20.56 -2.37
C ILE A 45 -7.00 -21.47 -2.53
N MET A 46 -6.57 -22.15 -1.47
CA MET A 46 -5.40 -23.03 -1.50
C MET A 46 -5.60 -24.27 -2.39
N LYS A 47 -6.85 -24.69 -2.62
CA LYS A 47 -7.21 -25.74 -3.57
C LYS A 47 -7.39 -25.22 -5.01
N GLY A 48 -7.24 -23.92 -5.25
CA GLY A 48 -7.51 -23.31 -6.55
C GLY A 48 -9.00 -23.20 -6.88
N GLU A 49 -9.88 -23.35 -5.89
CA GLU A 49 -11.33 -23.27 -6.05
C GLU A 49 -11.82 -21.83 -5.82
N THR A 50 -12.91 -21.44 -6.52
CA THR A 50 -13.55 -20.15 -6.29
C THR A 50 -14.53 -20.24 -5.12
N PRO A 51 -14.32 -19.51 -4.00
CA PRO A 51 -15.23 -19.54 -2.87
C PRO A 51 -16.59 -18.92 -3.24
N LYS A 52 -17.67 -19.60 -2.84
CA LYS A 52 -19.06 -19.23 -3.17
C LYS A 52 -19.81 -18.81 -1.91
N CYS A 53 -20.71 -17.85 -2.06
CA CYS A 53 -21.55 -17.35 -0.98
C CYS A 53 -22.43 -18.46 -0.41
N THR A 54 -22.42 -18.58 0.91
CA THR A 54 -23.25 -19.53 1.68
C THR A 54 -24.30 -18.84 2.54
N ASN A 55 -24.31 -17.49 2.59
CA ASN A 55 -25.24 -16.69 3.40
C ASN A 55 -26.72 -16.98 3.08
N SER A 56 -27.05 -17.35 1.84
CA SER A 56 -28.43 -17.65 1.45
C SER A 56 -28.47 -18.56 0.24
N LYS A 57 -29.45 -19.48 0.19
CA LYS A 57 -29.64 -20.44 -0.92
C LYS A 57 -29.81 -19.75 -2.29
N TRP A 58 -30.31 -18.51 -2.31
CA TRP A 58 -30.54 -17.74 -3.53
C TRP A 58 -29.31 -16.95 -4.00
N CYS A 59 -28.28 -16.81 -3.15
CA CYS A 59 -27.09 -16.03 -3.47
C CYS A 59 -25.99 -16.93 -4.04
N LYS A 60 -25.84 -16.90 -5.36
CA LYS A 60 -24.77 -17.63 -6.08
C LYS A 60 -23.52 -16.76 -6.31
N GLY A 61 -23.35 -15.71 -5.52
CA GLY A 61 -22.23 -14.77 -5.67
C GLY A 61 -20.88 -15.39 -5.28
N LYS A 62 -19.81 -14.89 -5.90
CA LYS A 62 -18.43 -15.23 -5.50
C LYS A 62 -18.06 -14.47 -4.23
N ILE A 63 -17.22 -15.06 -3.39
CA ILE A 63 -16.63 -14.37 -2.24
C ILE A 63 -15.27 -13.84 -2.67
N LYS A 64 -15.02 -12.55 -2.44
CA LYS A 64 -13.75 -11.89 -2.73
C LYS A 64 -13.09 -11.51 -1.41
N PRO A 65 -11.79 -11.78 -1.18
CA PRO A 65 -11.05 -11.15 -0.08
C PRO A 65 -11.26 -9.64 -0.11
N ASP A 66 -11.29 -8.98 1.05
CA ASP A 66 -11.50 -7.54 1.17
C ASP A 66 -10.22 -6.75 0.83
N ILE A 67 -9.57 -7.14 -0.26
CA ILE A 67 -8.48 -6.45 -0.93
C ILE A 67 -9.04 -5.51 -1.99
N VAL A 68 -8.34 -4.42 -2.25
CA VAL A 68 -8.75 -3.43 -3.26
C VAL A 68 -8.20 -3.85 -4.63
N PHE A 69 -9.09 -3.99 -5.60
CA PHE A 69 -8.72 -4.17 -7.01
C PHE A 69 -8.64 -2.83 -7.72
N PHE A 70 -7.94 -2.78 -8.85
CA PHE A 70 -7.92 -1.59 -9.69
C PHE A 70 -9.34 -1.19 -10.10
N GLY A 71 -9.66 0.08 -9.92
CA GLY A 71 -10.99 0.64 -10.18
C GLY A 71 -11.96 0.55 -8.99
N GLU A 72 -11.58 -0.09 -7.88
CA GLU A 72 -12.36 -0.04 -6.63
C GLU A 72 -11.90 1.12 -5.73
N ASP A 73 -12.82 1.62 -4.91
CA ASP A 73 -12.51 2.61 -3.89
C ASP A 73 -11.64 2.01 -2.77
N LEU A 74 -10.76 2.84 -2.22
CA LEU A 74 -10.00 2.47 -1.03
C LEU A 74 -10.91 2.39 0.20
N PRO A 75 -10.54 1.61 1.23
CA PRO A 75 -11.31 1.51 2.45
C PRO A 75 -11.51 2.88 3.11
N ARG A 76 -12.69 3.14 3.69
CA ARG A 76 -13.01 4.42 4.36
C ARG A 76 -11.92 4.89 5.33
N ARG A 77 -11.26 3.95 6.02
CA ARG A 77 -10.17 4.21 6.97
C ARG A 77 -8.94 4.85 6.32
N PHE A 78 -8.71 4.63 5.02
CA PHE A 78 -7.65 5.31 4.26
C PHE A 78 -7.75 6.83 4.37
N TYR A 79 -8.95 7.38 4.14
CA TYR A 79 -9.20 8.82 4.11
C TYR A 79 -9.05 9.52 5.48
N TYR A 80 -8.77 8.78 6.56
CA TYR A 80 -8.46 9.38 7.86
C TYR A 80 -7.10 10.08 7.86
N TYR A 81 -6.28 9.88 6.81
CA TYR A 81 -5.05 10.65 6.58
C TYR A 81 -5.26 12.17 6.62
N LEU A 82 -6.45 12.66 6.24
CA LEU A 82 -6.80 14.08 6.35
C LEU A 82 -6.80 14.60 7.80
N LYS A 83 -6.97 13.71 8.78
CA LYS A 83 -6.87 14.01 10.22
C LYS A 83 -5.47 13.74 10.77
N ASP A 84 -4.82 12.67 10.29
CA ASP A 84 -3.52 12.24 10.81
C ASP A 84 -2.36 13.12 10.33
N PHE A 85 -2.34 13.52 9.05
CA PHE A 85 -1.24 14.28 8.47
C PHE A 85 -1.09 15.72 9.01
N PRO A 86 -2.17 16.47 9.31
CA PRO A 86 -2.03 17.77 9.96
C PRO A 86 -1.35 17.72 11.33
N LEU A 87 -1.39 16.58 12.00
CA LEU A 87 -0.80 16.35 13.32
C LEU A 87 0.57 15.66 13.24
N CYS A 88 1.00 15.23 12.06
CA CYS A 88 2.28 14.53 11.91
C CYS A 88 3.47 15.50 12.03
N ASP A 89 4.52 15.02 12.68
CA ASP A 89 5.80 15.71 12.89
C ASP A 89 6.95 15.05 12.12
N LEU A 90 6.75 13.84 11.59
CA LEU A 90 7.68 13.09 10.76
C LEU A 90 6.92 12.13 9.84
N VAL A 91 7.35 12.04 8.58
CA VAL A 91 6.86 11.02 7.62
C VAL A 91 8.00 10.07 7.26
N LEU A 92 7.82 8.77 7.55
CA LEU A 92 8.72 7.72 7.10
C LEU A 92 8.08 6.97 5.93
N VAL A 93 8.74 6.98 4.78
CA VAL A 93 8.32 6.27 3.57
C VAL A 93 9.30 5.13 3.33
N MET A 94 8.80 3.89 3.26
CA MET A 94 9.65 2.71 3.20
C MET A 94 9.16 1.72 2.15
N GLY A 95 10.04 1.28 1.25
CA GLY A 95 9.80 0.13 0.36
C GLY A 95 8.58 0.26 -0.56
N THR A 96 8.38 1.40 -1.19
CA THR A 96 7.26 1.65 -2.11
C THR A 96 7.73 2.43 -3.35
N SER A 97 7.10 2.21 -4.51
CA SER A 97 7.37 2.99 -5.74
C SER A 97 6.64 4.33 -5.77
N LEU A 98 5.62 4.53 -4.91
CA LEU A 98 4.73 5.68 -4.94
C LEU A 98 4.14 5.97 -6.34
N GLU A 99 3.71 4.93 -7.05
CA GLU A 99 3.13 5.06 -8.40
C GLU A 99 1.60 4.95 -8.43
N VAL A 100 0.99 4.34 -7.40
CA VAL A 100 -0.44 4.04 -7.37
C VAL A 100 -1.17 5.09 -6.55
N GLU A 101 -2.04 5.85 -7.22
CA GLU A 101 -2.93 6.81 -6.57
C GLU A 101 -4.19 6.11 -5.99
N PRO A 102 -4.80 6.69 -4.96
CA PRO A 102 -4.43 7.94 -4.26
C PRO A 102 -3.35 7.76 -3.17
N PHE A 103 -2.76 6.56 -3.01
CA PHE A 103 -1.75 6.33 -1.96
C PHE A 103 -0.47 7.14 -2.20
N ALA A 104 -0.01 7.23 -3.45
CA ALA A 104 1.21 7.95 -3.80
C ALA A 104 1.18 9.43 -3.37
N SER A 105 0.04 10.10 -3.48
CA SER A 105 -0.09 11.52 -3.17
C SER A 105 -0.16 11.86 -1.68
N ILE A 106 -0.48 10.92 -0.78
CA ILE A 106 -0.67 11.23 0.65
C ILE A 106 0.58 11.81 1.31
N VAL A 107 1.78 11.44 0.83
CA VAL A 107 3.05 11.95 1.37
C VAL A 107 3.19 13.48 1.19
N ASN A 108 2.43 14.07 0.27
CA ASN A 108 2.40 15.51 0.04
C ASN A 108 1.42 16.25 0.95
N SER A 109 0.52 15.53 1.65
CA SER A 109 -0.44 16.11 2.60
C SER A 109 0.20 16.55 3.92
N SER A 110 1.45 16.19 4.16
CA SER A 110 2.23 16.68 5.30
C SER A 110 2.60 18.15 5.12
N ARG A 111 2.64 18.91 6.23
CA ARG A 111 3.02 20.32 6.23
C ARG A 111 4.44 20.52 5.69
N GLY A 112 4.71 21.67 5.08
CA GLY A 112 5.98 21.92 4.39
C GLY A 112 7.23 21.81 5.27
N TYR A 113 7.12 22.10 6.57
CA TYR A 113 8.21 22.00 7.53
C TYR A 113 8.40 20.59 8.12
N VAL A 114 7.49 19.66 7.87
CA VAL A 114 7.57 18.29 8.41
C VAL A 114 8.66 17.53 7.64
N PRO A 115 9.65 16.95 8.34
CA PRO A 115 10.62 16.08 7.69
C PRO A 115 9.97 14.86 7.06
N ARG A 116 10.40 14.53 5.85
CA ARG A 116 10.00 13.31 5.16
C ARG A 116 11.26 12.51 4.82
N VAL A 117 11.32 11.27 5.30
CA VAL A 117 12.48 10.40 5.12
C VAL A 117 12.07 9.20 4.27
N LEU A 118 12.75 9.03 3.15
CA LEU A 118 12.58 7.88 2.27
C LEU A 118 13.66 6.83 2.57
N PHE A 119 13.26 5.60 2.89
CA PHE A 119 14.11 4.42 2.84
C PHE A 119 13.68 3.55 1.67
N ASN A 120 14.42 3.60 0.57
CA ASN A 120 14.07 2.84 -0.62
C ASN A 120 15.30 2.57 -1.48
N ARG A 121 15.21 1.60 -2.40
CA ARG A 121 16.33 1.34 -3.31
C ARG A 121 16.58 2.52 -4.25
N ASP A 122 15.50 3.05 -4.80
CA ASP A 122 15.52 4.06 -5.84
C ASP A 122 14.74 5.31 -5.36
N PRO A 123 15.11 6.52 -5.80
CA PRO A 123 14.30 7.71 -5.52
C PRO A 123 12.93 7.58 -6.21
N VAL A 124 11.86 7.93 -5.49
CA VAL A 124 10.47 7.66 -5.92
C VAL A 124 9.55 8.82 -5.59
N GLY A 125 8.46 8.95 -6.36
CA GLY A 125 7.45 9.97 -6.12
C GLY A 125 8.05 11.38 -6.03
N PRO A 126 7.72 12.17 -4.98
CA PRO A 126 8.30 13.49 -4.76
C PRO A 126 9.83 13.50 -4.54
N PHE A 127 10.41 12.41 -4.03
CA PHE A 127 11.84 12.31 -3.74
C PHE A 127 12.71 12.11 -4.99
N GLY A 128 12.10 11.82 -6.14
CA GLY A 128 12.77 11.75 -7.43
C GLY A 128 12.64 13.03 -8.28
N ARG A 129 11.87 14.02 -7.82
CA ARG A 129 11.63 15.27 -8.55
C ARG A 129 12.42 16.41 -7.90
N VAL A 130 13.04 17.25 -8.72
CA VAL A 130 13.83 18.41 -8.26
C VAL A 130 13.04 19.70 -8.57
N PRO A 131 12.99 20.68 -7.65
CA PRO A 131 13.62 20.69 -6.33
C PRO A 131 12.88 19.82 -5.30
N LEU A 132 13.66 19.24 -4.38
CA LEU A 132 13.15 18.59 -3.17
C LEU A 132 12.67 19.64 -2.16
N ARG A 133 11.87 19.23 -1.16
CA ARG A 133 11.68 20.09 0.02
C ARG A 133 12.99 20.12 0.82
N ASP A 134 13.26 21.24 1.49
CA ASP A 134 14.44 21.37 2.37
C ASP A 134 14.44 20.35 3.53
N THR A 135 13.27 19.80 3.84
CA THR A 135 13.05 18.81 4.90
C THR A 135 12.99 17.36 4.37
N ASP A 136 13.20 17.15 3.07
CA ASP A 136 13.25 15.81 2.48
C ASP A 136 14.63 15.18 2.66
N CYS A 137 14.65 13.92 3.08
CA CYS A 137 15.85 13.10 3.18
C CYS A 137 15.60 11.74 2.51
N ALA A 138 16.60 11.21 1.81
CA ALA A 138 16.51 9.90 1.18
C ALA A 138 17.73 9.04 1.52
N GLU A 139 17.47 7.93 2.20
CA GLU A 139 18.42 6.85 2.47
C GLU A 139 18.24 5.77 1.39
N LEU A 140 19.07 5.85 0.35
CA LEU A 140 18.97 4.96 -0.80
C LEU A 140 19.75 3.65 -0.61
N GLY A 141 19.18 2.55 -1.10
CA GLY A 141 19.82 1.23 -1.12
C GLY A 141 18.96 0.14 -0.49
N ASP A 142 19.61 -0.82 0.15
CA ASP A 142 18.90 -1.90 0.83
C ASP A 142 18.11 -1.38 2.05
N LEU A 143 16.82 -1.69 2.08
CA LEU A 143 15.90 -1.21 3.12
C LEU A 143 16.33 -1.69 4.51
N VAL A 144 16.72 -2.96 4.65
CA VAL A 144 17.10 -3.53 5.96
C VAL A 144 18.34 -2.83 6.50
N GLN A 145 19.36 -2.63 5.66
CA GLN A 145 20.56 -1.90 6.06
C GLN A 145 20.26 -0.44 6.43
N GLY A 146 19.39 0.24 5.69
CA GLY A 146 18.94 1.60 5.99
C GLY A 146 18.29 1.69 7.37
N ILE A 147 17.35 0.79 7.67
CA ILE A 147 16.67 0.73 8.97
C ILE A 147 17.63 0.35 10.10
N GLN A 148 18.59 -0.55 9.87
CA GLN A 148 19.63 -0.89 10.85
C GLN A 148 20.56 0.30 11.15
N ARG A 149 20.89 1.13 10.15
CA ARG A 149 21.65 2.37 10.37
C ARG A 149 20.82 3.39 11.15
N PHE A 150 19.57 3.60 10.75
CA PHE A 150 18.65 4.51 11.43
C PHE A 150 18.47 4.17 12.91
N THR A 151 18.21 2.89 13.21
CA THR A 151 18.03 2.42 14.59
C THR A 151 19.31 2.47 15.41
N ARG A 152 20.48 2.30 14.79
CA ARG A 152 21.77 2.52 15.45
C ARG A 152 21.95 3.98 15.85
N ILE A 153 21.63 4.93 14.98
CA ILE A 153 21.72 6.37 15.27
C ILE A 153 20.79 6.74 16.43
N LEU A 154 19.60 6.14 16.50
CA LEU A 154 18.64 6.33 17.60
C LEU A 154 19.04 5.62 18.91
N GLY A 155 20.08 4.78 18.90
CA GLY A 155 20.45 3.95 20.06
C GLY A 155 19.49 2.77 20.31
N TRP A 156 18.65 2.41 19.32
CA TRP A 156 17.64 1.34 19.41
C TRP A 156 18.10 0.00 18.86
N LYS A 157 19.37 -0.11 18.45
CA LYS A 157 19.89 -1.33 17.80
C LYS A 157 19.57 -2.60 18.59
N GLN A 158 19.95 -2.64 19.88
CA GLN A 158 19.75 -3.84 20.72
C GLN A 158 18.26 -4.15 20.90
N ALA A 159 17.45 -3.15 21.19
CA ALA A 159 16.01 -3.32 21.37
C ALA A 159 15.33 -3.88 20.10
N MET A 160 15.78 -3.47 18.91
CA MET A 160 15.28 -4.02 17.64
C MET A 160 15.71 -5.48 17.44
N GLU A 161 16.98 -5.80 17.72
CA GLU A 161 17.50 -7.17 17.62
C GLU A 161 16.74 -8.12 18.56
N ASP A 162 16.54 -7.71 19.82
CA ASP A 162 15.79 -8.49 20.82
C ASP A 162 14.32 -8.71 20.41
N LEU A 163 13.67 -7.68 19.86
CA LEU A 163 12.29 -7.76 19.38
C LEU A 163 12.15 -8.72 18.19
N ILE A 164 13.07 -8.66 17.23
CA ILE A 164 13.07 -9.56 16.07
C ILE A 164 13.29 -11.00 16.54
N GLU A 165 14.30 -11.24 17.39
CA GLU A 165 14.61 -12.58 17.90
C GLU A 165 13.41 -13.17 18.65
N LYS A 166 12.76 -12.38 19.51
CA LYS A 166 11.55 -12.80 20.22
C LYS A 166 10.41 -13.13 19.25
N ALA A 167 10.14 -12.27 18.28
CA ALA A 167 9.06 -12.49 17.31
C ALA A 167 9.31 -13.72 16.43
N GLU A 168 10.55 -13.98 16.02
CA GLU A 168 10.92 -15.18 15.28
C GLU A 168 10.71 -16.44 16.10
N LYS A 169 11.12 -16.46 17.38
CA LYS A 169 10.87 -17.58 18.30
C LYS A 169 9.37 -17.87 18.47
N GLU A 170 8.57 -16.85 18.73
CA GLU A 170 7.11 -16.99 18.88
C GLU A 170 6.45 -17.50 17.59
N LEU A 171 6.96 -17.09 16.42
CA LEU A 171 6.47 -17.57 15.13
C LEU A 171 6.81 -19.05 14.91
N ASP A 172 8.04 -19.45 15.22
CA ASP A 172 8.49 -20.84 15.11
C ASP A 172 7.69 -21.77 16.03
N GLU A 173 7.36 -21.34 17.24
CA GLU A 173 6.49 -22.09 18.16
C GLU A 173 5.06 -22.24 17.60
N LYS A 174 4.47 -21.16 17.09
CA LYS A 174 3.14 -21.21 16.45
C LYS A 174 3.12 -22.16 15.25
N LEU A 175 4.17 -22.14 14.42
CA LEU A 175 4.28 -23.04 13.26
C LEU A 175 4.41 -24.52 13.66
N LYS A 176 5.14 -24.82 14.75
CA LYS A 176 5.22 -26.18 15.31
C LYS A 176 3.86 -26.65 15.84
N ASN A 177 3.14 -25.78 16.52
CA ASN A 177 1.83 -26.12 17.08
C ASN A 177 0.76 -26.34 15.99
N ASP A 178 0.76 -25.53 14.93
CA ASP A 178 -0.15 -25.71 13.78
C ASP A 178 0.15 -27.00 12.99
N THR A 179 1.41 -27.43 12.92
CA THR A 179 1.79 -28.70 12.27
C THR A 179 1.46 -29.92 13.14
N LEU A 180 1.57 -29.81 14.46
CA LEU A 180 1.12 -30.85 15.41
C LEU A 180 -0.41 -31.02 15.40
N PHE A 181 -1.18 -29.95 15.21
CA PHE A 181 -2.65 -30.01 15.15
C PHE A 181 -3.19 -30.58 13.82
N ASN A 182 -2.47 -30.39 12.72
CA ASN A 182 -2.80 -31.00 11.41
C ASN A 182 -2.27 -32.43 11.24
N GLY A 183 -1.51 -32.96 12.21
CA GLY A 183 -0.92 -34.31 12.18
C GLY A 183 -1.84 -35.43 12.68
N VAL A 184 -3.08 -35.13 13.09
CA VAL A 184 -4.08 -36.13 13.48
C VAL A 184 -5.09 -36.31 12.36
N VAL A 185 -4.63 -36.87 11.23
CA VAL A 185 -5.49 -37.60 10.29
C VAL A 185 -4.80 -38.93 10.04
N GLU A 186 -5.55 -40.00 10.25
CA GLU A 186 -5.11 -41.34 10.57
C GLU A 186 -4.09 -41.96 9.62
N SER A 187 -3.20 -42.73 10.25
CA SER A 187 -2.42 -43.80 9.67
C SER A 187 -3.34 -44.89 9.13
N ASP A 188 -3.40 -45.05 7.81
CA ASP A 188 -3.61 -46.36 7.23
C ASP A 188 -2.31 -46.82 6.59
N SER A 189 -1.82 -47.92 7.13
CA SER A 189 -0.70 -48.71 6.67
C SER A 189 -0.90 -49.12 5.22
N ASP A 190 0.08 -48.81 4.36
CA ASP A 190 0.47 -49.81 3.39
C ASP A 190 1.98 -49.85 3.17
N SER A 191 2.48 -51.05 3.39
CA SER A 191 3.88 -51.46 3.39
C SER A 191 4.41 -51.54 1.97
N SER A 192 5.45 -50.77 1.64
CA SER A 192 6.49 -51.25 0.71
C SER A 192 7.82 -50.51 0.91
N SER A 193 8.87 -51.31 0.83
CA SER A 193 10.25 -51.10 1.24
C SER A 193 11.04 -50.07 0.43
N GLY A 194 11.87 -49.27 1.12
CA GLY A 194 12.91 -48.45 0.50
C GLY A 194 13.84 -47.80 1.52
N SER A 195 14.87 -48.53 1.95
CA SER A 195 15.91 -48.08 2.88
C SER A 195 16.74 -46.91 2.34
N ARG A 196 16.90 -45.84 3.13
CA ARG A 196 18.10 -44.97 3.20
C ARG A 196 18.05 -44.08 4.45
N SER A 197 19.08 -44.21 5.30
CA SER A 197 19.26 -43.44 6.54
C SER A 197 19.56 -41.96 6.28
N PRO A 198 19.25 -41.03 7.22
CA PRO A 198 19.45 -39.60 7.06
C PRO A 198 20.84 -39.15 7.55
N ALA A 199 21.43 -38.17 6.85
CA ALA A 199 22.57 -37.40 7.34
C ALA A 199 22.06 -36.16 8.09
N ASN A 200 22.64 -35.91 9.27
CA ASN A 200 22.39 -34.78 10.16
C ASN A 200 22.78 -33.42 9.54
N GLY A 201 22.03 -32.34 9.87
CA GLY A 201 22.59 -30.98 9.88
C GLY A 201 21.64 -29.81 9.57
N ALA A 202 21.25 -29.08 10.62
CA ALA A 202 20.74 -27.69 10.68
C ALA A 202 19.38 -27.31 10.02
N PRO A 203 18.52 -26.50 10.68
CA PRO A 203 17.30 -25.98 10.08
C PRO A 203 17.63 -24.93 9.00
N PRO A 204 16.83 -24.85 7.91
CA PRO A 204 17.10 -23.92 6.82
C PRO A 204 16.87 -22.48 7.28
N ARG A 205 17.93 -21.67 7.27
CA ARG A 205 17.82 -20.21 7.32
C ARG A 205 16.97 -19.76 6.13
N ARG A 206 15.84 -19.11 6.38
CA ARG A 206 15.02 -18.48 5.33
C ARG A 206 15.84 -17.34 4.71
N GLN A 207 16.47 -17.61 3.58
CA GLN A 207 17.02 -16.55 2.74
C GLN A 207 15.84 -15.76 2.16
N PHE A 208 15.74 -14.48 2.53
CA PHE A 208 14.92 -13.54 1.80
C PHE A 208 15.48 -13.47 0.37
N HIS A 209 14.72 -13.98 -0.60
CA HIS A 209 15.10 -13.88 -2.01
C HIS A 209 15.13 -12.41 -2.43
N THR A 210 16.30 -11.79 -2.41
CA THR A 210 16.55 -10.57 -3.17
C THR A 210 16.48 -10.92 -4.64
N PHE A 211 15.39 -10.53 -5.30
CA PHE A 211 15.21 -10.69 -6.73
C PHE A 211 16.17 -9.74 -7.46
N THR A 212 17.43 -10.13 -7.63
CA THR A 212 18.36 -9.44 -8.52
C THR A 212 17.97 -9.77 -9.95
N ARG A 213 17.06 -8.99 -10.55
CA ARG A 213 16.86 -9.06 -12.00
C ARG A 213 18.14 -8.54 -12.67
N ARG A 214 18.86 -9.44 -13.34
CA ARG A 214 19.84 -9.05 -14.36
C ARG A 214 19.10 -8.27 -15.47
N PRO A 215 19.67 -7.19 -16.01
CA PRO A 215 19.02 -6.44 -17.08
C PRO A 215 18.87 -7.31 -18.33
N ILE A 216 17.67 -7.29 -18.92
CA ILE A 216 17.40 -7.92 -20.22
C ILE A 216 18.15 -7.11 -21.27
N ILE A 217 19.23 -7.67 -21.82
CA ILE A 217 19.90 -7.15 -23.01
C ILE A 217 18.96 -7.39 -24.19
N THR A 218 18.26 -6.36 -24.64
CA THR A 218 17.57 -6.40 -25.94
C THR A 218 18.62 -6.24 -27.04
N ARG A 219 19.01 -7.36 -27.65
CA ARG A 219 19.79 -7.34 -28.90
C ARG A 219 18.93 -6.74 -30.00
N GLY A 220 19.40 -5.62 -30.54
CA GLY A 220 18.81 -4.93 -31.68
C GLY A 220 18.73 -5.84 -32.91
N ARG A 221 17.61 -5.69 -33.63
CA ARG A 221 17.42 -6.22 -34.97
C ARG A 221 17.44 -5.05 -35.95
N GLN A 222 18.49 -5.02 -36.76
CA GLN A 222 18.68 -4.09 -37.87
C GLN A 222 17.69 -4.42 -39.01
N ASN A 223 17.09 -3.38 -39.61
CA ASN A 223 17.23 -3.03 -41.04
C ASN A 223 16.10 -2.11 -41.50
N GLY A 224 16.46 -1.05 -42.24
CA GLY A 224 15.50 -0.19 -42.94
C GLY A 224 16.04 1.21 -43.25
N HIS A 225 17.03 1.29 -44.13
CA HIS A 225 17.61 2.51 -44.70
C HIS A 225 16.62 3.14 -45.70
N VAL A 226 16.25 4.44 -45.57
CA VAL A 226 16.11 5.39 -46.70
C VAL A 226 16.34 6.81 -46.16
N SER A 227 17.25 7.50 -46.85
CA SER A 227 17.76 8.86 -46.68
C SER A 227 16.80 9.96 -47.16
N SER A 228 16.82 11.13 -46.53
CA SER A 228 17.24 12.40 -47.17
C SER A 228 17.07 13.62 -46.27
N SER A 229 18.06 14.50 -46.37
CA SER A 229 18.23 15.81 -45.78
C SER A 229 17.20 16.85 -46.22
N SER A 230 16.84 17.80 -45.35
CA SER A 230 17.09 19.24 -45.60
C SER A 230 16.54 20.10 -44.45
N SER A 231 17.39 21.03 -44.04
CA SER A 231 17.12 22.20 -43.23
C SER A 231 16.31 23.25 -44.02
N SER A 232 15.46 23.97 -43.28
CA SER A 232 15.32 25.44 -43.27
C SER A 232 13.88 25.97 -43.32
N SER A 233 13.69 27.02 -42.51
CA SER A 233 12.76 28.15 -42.70
C SER A 233 11.34 28.04 -42.14
N SER A 234 11.17 28.79 -41.05
CA SER A 234 10.20 29.88 -40.91
C SER A 234 8.72 29.55 -41.14
N ASN A 235 7.93 29.64 -40.07
CA ASN A 235 6.79 30.56 -40.09
C ASN A 235 6.40 31.02 -38.67
N ARG A 236 6.44 32.34 -38.51
CA ARG A 236 6.04 33.12 -37.35
C ARG A 236 4.82 33.92 -37.80
N THR A 237 3.66 33.67 -37.20
CA THR A 237 2.52 34.59 -37.15
C THR A 237 1.87 34.40 -35.78
N ASN A 238 2.24 35.22 -34.79
CA ASN A 238 1.47 36.36 -34.29
C ASN A 238 0.01 36.02 -33.94
N TYR A 239 -0.26 35.79 -32.64
CA TYR A 239 -1.46 36.30 -32.02
C TYR A 239 -1.15 36.91 -30.65
N ARG A 240 -1.84 38.00 -30.38
CA ARG A 240 -1.43 39.18 -29.62
C ARG A 240 -2.06 39.16 -28.22
N SER A 241 -1.25 39.42 -27.19
CA SER A 241 -1.73 39.77 -25.86
C SER A 241 -2.56 41.06 -25.89
N LYS A 242 -3.70 41.05 -25.20
CA LYS A 242 -4.31 42.26 -24.62
C LYS A 242 -4.77 41.92 -23.20
N LYS A 243 -4.37 42.79 -22.28
CA LYS A 243 -4.71 42.86 -20.86
C LYS A 243 -5.46 44.19 -20.66
N GLU A 244 -6.33 44.23 -19.64
CA GLU A 244 -6.97 45.41 -19.00
C GLU A 244 -8.07 46.12 -19.85
N GLU A 245 -9.21 46.60 -19.33
CA GLU A 245 -9.68 46.88 -17.96
C GLU A 245 -11.21 47.14 -17.90
N SER A 246 -11.77 47.00 -16.68
CA SER A 246 -12.87 47.77 -16.02
C SER A 246 -14.32 47.81 -16.54
N SER A 247 -15.25 47.46 -15.65
CA SER A 247 -16.43 48.24 -15.13
C SER A 247 -17.48 47.23 -14.62
N GLU A 248 -17.69 47.10 -13.30
CA GLU A 248 -18.60 47.88 -12.45
C GLU A 248 -20.05 47.88 -12.96
N GLU A 249 -20.90 47.05 -12.35
CA GLU A 249 -22.31 47.37 -12.15
C GLU A 249 -22.83 46.70 -10.87
N SER A 250 -22.95 47.52 -9.83
CA SER A 250 -23.70 47.28 -8.60
C SER A 250 -25.03 48.00 -8.73
N SER A 251 -26.15 47.29 -8.57
CA SER A 251 -27.46 47.91 -8.36
C SER A 251 -27.98 47.62 -6.95
N GLU A 252 -28.42 48.70 -6.34
CA GLU A 252 -28.94 48.89 -4.99
C GLU A 252 -30.37 48.34 -4.86
N GLU A 253 -30.73 47.83 -3.67
CA GLU A 253 -32.10 47.92 -3.15
C GLU A 253 -32.02 48.10 -1.61
N SER A 254 -32.40 49.29 -1.14
CA SER A 254 -32.73 49.62 0.26
C SER A 254 -34.25 49.59 0.42
N ASP A 255 -34.77 48.78 1.33
CA ASP A 255 -35.20 49.14 2.70
C ASP A 255 -36.57 49.82 2.77
N SER A 256 -37.54 49.11 3.37
CA SER A 256 -38.60 49.71 4.17
C SER A 256 -39.29 48.66 5.04
N SER A 257 -39.43 49.04 6.30
CA SER A 257 -39.92 48.38 7.50
C SER A 257 -41.45 48.21 7.62
N GLU A 258 -41.85 47.57 8.74
CA GLU A 258 -43.19 47.46 9.36
C GLU A 258 -44.02 46.23 8.92
N GLY A 259 -44.65 45.44 9.79
CA GLY A 259 -44.87 45.51 11.22
C GLY A 259 -45.45 44.18 11.75
N GLU A 260 -45.65 44.15 13.06
CA GLU A 260 -46.08 43.05 13.92
C GLU A 260 -47.40 42.37 13.51
N SER A 261 -47.57 41.07 13.84
CA SER A 261 -48.61 40.62 14.79
C SER A 261 -48.70 39.08 14.89
N SER A 262 -49.09 38.68 16.08
CA SER A 262 -49.30 37.35 16.68
C SER A 262 -50.39 36.48 16.06
N ASP A 263 -50.23 35.16 16.15
CA ASP A 263 -51.14 34.20 16.83
C ASP A 263 -50.73 32.76 16.45
N SER A 264 -50.32 31.89 17.38
CA SER A 264 -51.15 31.14 18.34
C SER A 264 -52.20 30.25 17.66
N SER A 265 -51.94 28.93 17.57
CA SER A 265 -52.79 27.83 18.08
C SER A 265 -52.72 26.55 17.23
N ASN A 266 -52.60 25.44 17.98
CA ASN A 266 -52.78 24.00 17.65
C ASN A 266 -51.72 23.26 16.85
#